data_AF-A0A928I177-F1
#
_entry.id   AF-A0A928I177-F1
#
_cell.length_a   1.000
_cell.length_b   1.000
_cell.length_c   1.000
_cell.angle_alpha   90.00
_cell.angle_beta   90.00
_cell.angle_gamma   90.00
#
_symmetry.space_group_name_H-M   'P 1'
#
loop_
_entity.id
_entity.type
_entity.pdbx_description
1 polymer ?
#
loop_
_entity_poly.entity_id
_entity_poly.type
_entity_poly.pdbx_seq_one_letter_code
_entity_poly.pdbx_strand_id
1 'polypeptide(L)'
;MDGVTKENIAKTIVENLENVSLPTDGFDEDLTALGMDSISFIRVIVALEEAFGCEIPDSKLLIGEMNTVNKIARVLEEAKKKGGREVR
;
A
#
# COMPACT_ATOMS: atom_id res chain seq x y z
N MET A 1 -15.97 -9.11 0.66
CA MET A 1 -15.00 -8.23 1.33
C MET A 1 -13.64 -8.83 1.09
N ASP A 2 -12.94 -8.30 0.11
CA ASP A 2 -11.59 -8.72 -0.23
C ASP A 2 -10.66 -8.46 0.98
N GLY A 3 -9.93 -9.51 1.37
CA GLY A 3 -8.95 -9.41 2.44
C GLY A 3 -7.77 -8.52 2.01
N VAL A 4 -7.04 -7.99 3.00
CA VAL A 4 -5.73 -7.38 2.75
C VAL A 4 -4.78 -8.51 2.35
N THR A 5 -4.64 -8.77 1.05
CA THR A 5 -3.71 -9.75 0.50
C THR A 5 -2.69 -9.05 -0.39
N LYS A 6 -1.51 -9.65 -0.55
CA LYS A 6 -0.42 -9.05 -1.34
C LYS A 6 -0.81 -8.90 -2.80
N GLU A 7 -1.60 -9.83 -3.32
CA GLU A 7 -2.12 -9.81 -4.69
C GLU A 7 -3.05 -8.63 -4.92
N ASN A 8 -3.97 -8.35 -3.98
CA ASN A 8 -4.87 -7.21 -4.07
C ASN A 8 -4.11 -5.89 -3.96
N ILE A 9 -3.13 -5.81 -3.06
CA ILE A 9 -2.27 -4.64 -2.92
C ILE A 9 -1.46 -4.40 -4.20
N ALA A 10 -0.80 -5.42 -4.72
CA ALA A 10 -0.04 -5.34 -5.96
C ALA A 10 -0.92 -4.90 -7.14
N LYS A 11 -2.14 -5.42 -7.22
CA LYS A 11 -3.13 -5.00 -8.22
C LYS A 11 -3.45 -3.50 -8.10
N THR A 12 -3.79 -3.02 -6.90
CA THR A 12 -4.07 -1.59 -6.67
C THR A 12 -2.88 -0.71 -7.02
N ILE A 13 -1.66 -1.15 -6.72
CA ILE A 13 -0.43 -0.44 -7.09
C ILE A 13 -0.31 -0.35 -8.62
N VAL A 14 -0.40 -1.47 -9.33
CA VAL A 14 -0.29 -1.50 -10.81
C VAL A 14 -1.40 -0.70 -11.48
N GLU A 15 -2.62 -0.67 -10.92
CA GLU A 15 -3.73 0.16 -11.44
C GLU A 15 -3.50 1.67 -11.27
N ASN A 16 -2.66 2.08 -10.31
CA ASN A 16 -2.39 3.49 -10.01
C ASN A 16 -1.02 3.98 -10.50
N LEU A 17 -0.15 3.07 -10.95
CA LEU A 17 1.17 3.38 -11.49
C LEU A 17 1.21 3.12 -13.00
N GLU A 18 1.56 4.13 -13.78
CA GLU A 18 1.78 3.97 -15.22
C GLU A 18 3.16 3.33 -15.46
N ASN A 19 3.23 2.28 -16.28
CA ASN A 19 4.46 1.57 -16.68
C ASN A 19 5.16 0.75 -15.58
N VAL A 20 4.48 0.45 -14.47
CA VAL A 20 5.02 -0.46 -13.44
C VAL A 20 4.46 -1.86 -13.64
N SER A 21 5.35 -2.85 -13.70
CA SER A 21 4.99 -4.26 -13.71
C SER A 21 5.59 -4.91 -12.47
N LEU A 22 4.71 -5.45 -11.62
CA LEU A 22 5.13 -6.21 -10.44
C LEU A 22 5.02 -7.72 -10.75
N PRO A 23 6.13 -8.47 -10.71
CA PRO A 23 6.04 -9.93 -10.77
C PRO A 23 5.36 -10.47 -9.51
N THR A 24 4.68 -11.60 -9.65
CA THR A 24 3.92 -12.28 -8.58
C THR A 24 4.76 -12.68 -7.36
N ASP A 25 6.07 -12.68 -7.50
CA ASP A 25 7.07 -13.06 -6.51
C ASP A 25 7.91 -11.85 -6.03
N GLY A 26 7.74 -10.67 -6.64
CA GLY A 26 8.49 -9.44 -6.36
C GLY A 26 7.96 -8.61 -5.18
N PHE A 27 7.32 -9.21 -4.17
CA PHE A 27 6.68 -8.45 -3.09
C PHE A 27 7.66 -7.70 -2.15
N ASP A 28 8.95 -8.04 -2.21
CA ASP A 28 10.04 -7.36 -1.52
C ASP A 28 10.82 -6.40 -2.42
N GLU A 29 10.47 -6.30 -3.71
CA GLU A 29 11.12 -5.37 -4.62
C GLU A 29 10.80 -3.92 -4.26
N ASP A 30 11.81 -3.07 -4.42
CA ASP A 30 11.69 -1.64 -4.21
C ASP A 30 10.89 -1.02 -5.36
N LEU A 31 9.65 -0.66 -5.07
CA LEU A 31 8.73 0.01 -5.98
C LEU A 31 9.32 1.33 -6.53
N THR A 32 10.21 2.00 -5.79
CA THR A 32 10.87 3.22 -6.28
C THR A 32 11.86 2.93 -7.40
N ALA A 33 12.53 1.77 -7.35
CA ALA A 33 13.40 1.31 -8.43
C ALA A 33 12.59 0.91 -9.68
N LEU A 34 11.31 0.55 -9.49
CA LEU A 34 10.39 0.21 -10.57
C LEU A 34 9.67 1.42 -11.18
N GLY A 35 9.91 2.64 -10.66
CA GLY A 35 9.37 3.89 -11.21
C GLY A 35 8.33 4.58 -10.34
N MET A 36 8.08 4.11 -9.11
CA MET A 36 7.26 4.84 -8.15
C MET A 36 8.00 6.08 -7.63
N ASP A 37 7.36 7.23 -7.76
CA ASP A 37 7.82 8.50 -7.22
C ASP A 37 6.93 8.97 -6.04
N SER A 38 7.23 10.13 -5.46
CA SER A 38 6.49 10.66 -4.31
C SER A 38 5.02 10.98 -4.64
N ILE A 39 4.69 11.39 -5.86
CA ILE A 39 3.33 11.78 -6.24
C ILE A 39 2.47 10.52 -6.43
N SER A 40 3.00 9.58 -7.21
CA SER A 40 2.37 8.29 -7.47
C SER A 40 2.25 7.44 -6.20
N PHE A 41 3.22 7.53 -5.29
CA PHE A 41 3.12 6.96 -3.95
C PHE A 41 1.91 7.47 -3.17
N ILE A 42 1.71 8.80 -3.08
CA ILE A 42 0.56 9.37 -2.37
C ILE A 42 -0.76 8.92 -3.03
N ARG A 43 -0.83 8.87 -4.36
CA ARG A 43 -2.01 8.35 -5.08
C ARG A 43 -2.31 6.89 -4.73
N VAL A 44 -1.28 6.05 -4.71
CA VAL A 44 -1.38 4.64 -4.28
C VAL A 44 -1.89 4.56 -2.85
N ILE A 45 -1.37 5.37 -1.91
CA ILE A 45 -1.84 5.36 -0.53
C ILE A 45 -3.33 5.64 -0.44
N VAL A 46 -3.81 6.73 -1.06
CA VAL A 46 -5.24 7.07 -1.05
C VAL A 46 -6.08 5.94 -1.65
N ALA A 47 -5.64 5.36 -2.77
CA ALA A 47 -6.35 4.24 -3.39
C ALA A 47 -6.40 2.98 -2.49
N LEU A 48 -5.33 2.70 -1.74
CA LEU A 48 -5.30 1.60 -0.78
C LEU A 48 -6.24 1.86 0.41
N GLU A 49 -6.25 3.08 0.95
CA GLU A 49 -7.17 3.47 2.03
C GLU A 49 -8.63 3.31 1.61
N GLU A 50 -8.99 3.77 0.41
CA GLU A 50 -10.34 3.61 -0.16
C GLU A 50 -10.68 2.13 -0.41
N ALA A 51 -9.76 1.36 -1.00
CA ALA A 51 -9.99 -0.04 -1.34
C ALA A 51 -10.16 -0.93 -0.09
N PHE A 52 -9.41 -0.64 0.98
CA PHE A 52 -9.40 -1.46 2.19
C PHE A 52 -10.23 -0.87 3.34
N GLY A 53 -10.71 0.37 3.22
CA GLY A 53 -11.47 1.07 4.24
C GLY A 53 -10.67 1.28 5.52
N CYS A 54 -9.43 1.77 5.40
CA CYS A 54 -8.54 2.05 6.52
C CYS A 54 -7.88 3.42 6.39
N GLU A 55 -7.21 3.85 7.46
CA GLU A 55 -6.46 5.10 7.51
C GLU A 55 -5.00 4.79 7.84
N ILE A 56 -4.10 5.18 6.94
CA ILE A 56 -2.66 5.01 7.09
C ILE A 56 -2.12 6.22 7.86
N PRO A 57 -1.41 6.00 8.98
CA PRO A 57 -0.91 7.12 9.78
C PRO A 57 0.15 7.92 9.04
N ASP A 58 0.13 9.25 9.19
CA ASP A 58 1.08 10.19 8.58
C ASP A 58 2.55 9.80 8.71
N SER A 59 2.92 9.21 9.87
CA SER A 59 4.27 8.69 10.13
C SER A 59 4.76 7.63 9.13
N LYS A 60 3.83 7.00 8.40
CA LYS A 60 4.09 5.99 7.37
C LYS A 60 4.00 6.55 5.95
N LEU A 61 3.52 7.79 5.77
CA LEU A 61 3.44 8.48 4.47
C LEU A 61 4.80 8.96 3.94
N LEU A 62 5.85 8.19 4.21
CA LEU A 62 7.17 8.37 3.66
C LEU A 62 7.44 7.21 2.71
N ILE A 63 7.85 7.52 1.48
CA ILE A 63 8.04 6.50 0.45
C ILE A 63 8.98 5.36 0.91
N GLY A 64 10.02 5.65 1.69
CA GLY A 64 10.93 4.64 2.25
C GLY A 64 10.32 3.72 3.32
N GLU A 65 9.25 4.14 3.99
CA GLU A 65 8.51 3.32 4.96
C GLU A 65 7.58 2.31 4.26
N MET A 66 7.21 2.58 2.99
CA MET A 66 6.21 1.84 2.23
C MET A 66 6.63 1.62 0.76
N ASN A 67 7.92 1.38 0.53
CA ASN A 67 8.48 1.16 -0.82
C ASN A 67 8.40 -0.30 -1.30
N THR A 68 7.74 -1.21 -0.59
CA THR A 68 7.57 -2.61 -1.02
C THR A 68 6.16 -3.09 -0.70
N VAL A 69 5.65 -4.05 -1.47
CA VAL A 69 4.31 -4.64 -1.25
C VAL A 69 4.22 -5.24 0.16
N ASN A 70 5.28 -5.89 0.64
CA ASN A 70 5.31 -6.45 1.99
C ASN A 70 5.25 -5.39 3.08
N LYS A 71 5.92 -4.25 2.92
CA LYS A 71 5.83 -3.14 3.88
C LYS A 71 4.42 -2.56 3.90
N ILE A 72 3.85 -2.30 2.72
CA ILE A 72 2.47 -1.80 2.58
C ILE A 72 1.47 -2.76 3.23
N ALA A 73 1.58 -4.06 2.94
CA ALA A 73 0.69 -5.07 3.53
C ALA A 73 0.71 -5.04 5.06
N ARG A 74 1.91 -4.97 5.67
CA ARG A 74 2.04 -4.86 7.13
C ARG A 74 1.36 -3.61 7.67
N VAL A 75 1.58 -2.45 7.04
CA VAL A 75 0.96 -1.19 7.47
C VAL A 75 -0.56 -1.26 7.35
N LEU A 76 -1.10 -1.81 6.26
CA LEU A 76 -2.55 -1.99 6.07
C LEU A 76 -3.16 -2.96 7.08
N GLU A 77 -2.48 -4.07 7.39
CA GLU A 77 -2.90 -5.01 8.43
C GLU A 77 -2.92 -4.35 9.81
N GLU A 78 -1.94 -3.50 10.12
CA GLU A 78 -1.90 -2.73 11.37
C GLU A 78 -2.98 -1.65 11.41
N ALA A 79 -3.20 -0.93 10.32
CA ALA A 79 -4.23 0.09 10.18
C ALA A 79 -5.63 -0.50 10.39
N LYS A 80 -5.95 -1.65 9.77
CA LYS A 80 -7.21 -2.36 10.00
C LYS A 80 -7.40 -2.83 11.44
N LYS A 81 -6.33 -3.25 12.12
CA LYS A 81 -6.41 -3.64 13.54
C LYS A 81 -6.68 -2.45 14.46
N LYS A 82 -6.21 -1.25 14.10
CA LYS A 82 -6.39 -0.02 14.89
C LYS A 82 -7.72 0.70 14.62
N GLY A 83 -8.24 0.66 13.39
CA GLY A 83 -9.55 1.22 13.04
C GLY A 83 -10.75 0.60 13.78
N GLY A 84 -10.55 -0.49 14.52
CA GLY A 84 -11.55 -1.07 15.45
C GLY A 84 -11.48 -0.56 16.89
N ARG A 85 -10.59 0.40 17.22
CA ARG A 85 -10.38 0.89 18.58
C ARG A 85 -10.42 2.43 18.67
N GLU A 86 -11.52 3.05 18.23
CA GLU A 86 -11.91 4.35 18.80
C GLU A 86 -13.44 4.45 18.89
N VAL A 87 -14.01 3.63 19.77
CA VAL A 87 -15.27 3.92 20.46
C VAL A 87 -15.01 3.62 21.93
N ARG A 88 -14.56 4.63 22.68
CA ARG A 88 -14.68 4.68 24.15
C ARG A 88 -14.92 6.11 24.59
#